data_AF-A0AAV2YFK8-F1
#
_entry.id   AF-A0AAV2YFK8-F1
#
_cell.length_a   1.000
_cell.length_b   1.000
_cell.length_c   1.000
_cell.angle_alpha   90.00
_cell.angle_beta   90.00
_cell.angle_gamma   90.00
#
_symmetry.space_group_name_H-M   'P 1'
#
loop_
_entity.id
_entity.type
_entity.pdbx_description
1 polymer ?
#
loop_
_entity_poly.entity_id
_entity_poly.type
_entity_poly.pdbx_seq_one_letter_code
_entity_poly.pdbx_strand_id
1 'polypeptide(L)'
;MIYISQSYFGIPKTIRINSQYVVLGRNLTQRDLAIICRDFPSDMSIKDFIDLYKRITSEQMSTMMMDIIERKIYRYVIEYIC
;
A
#
# COMPACT_ATOMS: atom_id res chain seq x y z
N MET A 1 -12.18 10.41 5.71
CA MET A 1 -12.19 9.47 6.86
C MET A 1 -10.89 8.69 6.84
N ILE A 2 -10.23 8.52 7.98
CA ILE A 2 -8.90 7.89 8.05
C ILE A 2 -8.98 6.73 9.03
N TYR A 3 -8.43 5.57 8.64
CA TYR A 3 -8.29 4.39 9.48
C TYR A 3 -6.82 3.99 9.53
N ILE A 4 -6.31 3.72 10.73
CA ILE A 4 -4.91 3.35 10.95
C ILE A 4 -4.91 2.04 11.73
N SER A 5 -4.10 1.08 11.28
CA SER A 5 -3.96 -0.24 11.91
C SER A 5 -2.56 -0.78 11.66
N GLN A 6 -2.03 -1.54 12.61
CA GLN A 6 -0.77 -2.29 12.48
C GLN A 6 -0.85 -3.45 11.48
N SER A 7 -2.08 -3.87 11.15
CA SER A 7 -2.35 -4.89 10.13
C SER A 7 -3.34 -4.35 9.12
N TYR A 8 -3.02 -4.48 7.83
CA TYR A 8 -3.96 -4.19 6.75
C TYR A 8 -5.29 -4.95 6.96
N PHE A 9 -5.22 -6.19 7.42
CA PHE A 9 -6.40 -7.02 7.65
C PHE A 9 -7.19 -6.68 8.93
N GLY A 10 -6.62 -5.88 9.83
CA GLY A 10 -7.31 -5.38 11.02
C GLY A 10 -8.38 -4.34 10.72
N ILE A 11 -8.32 -3.67 9.56
CA ILE A 11 -9.37 -2.76 9.10
C ILE A 11 -10.46 -3.59 8.40
N PRO A 12 -11.76 -3.46 8.73
CA PRO A 12 -12.83 -4.24 8.08
C PRO A 12 -12.78 -4.19 6.55
N LYS A 13 -13.02 -5.34 5.89
CA LYS A 13 -12.92 -5.49 4.42
C LYS A 13 -13.76 -4.47 3.65
N THR A 14 -14.96 -4.15 4.15
CA THR A 14 -15.84 -3.14 3.55
C THR A 14 -15.20 -1.76 3.50
N ILE A 15 -14.42 -1.38 4.51
CA ILE A 15 -13.69 -0.11 4.52
C ILE A 15 -12.52 -0.15 3.54
N ARG A 16 -11.78 -1.26 3.47
CA ARG A 16 -10.61 -1.41 2.59
C ARG A 16 -10.97 -1.37 1.10
N ILE A 17 -12.10 -1.96 0.72
CA ILE A 17 -12.55 -1.98 -0.69
C ILE A 17 -13.12 -0.63 -1.13
N ASN A 18 -13.73 0.11 -0.20
CA ASN A 18 -14.34 1.41 -0.49
C ASN A 18 -13.40 2.61 -0.22
N SER A 19 -12.15 2.36 0.19
CA SER A 19 -11.19 3.44 0.42
C SER A 19 -10.69 4.01 -0.90
N GLN A 20 -10.58 5.34 -0.97
CA GLN A 20 -10.01 6.03 -2.14
C GLN A 20 -8.48 5.92 -2.18
N TYR A 21 -7.86 5.81 -1.00
CA TYR A 21 -6.41 5.71 -0.83
C TYR A 21 -6.06 4.61 0.15
N VAL A 22 -4.94 3.94 -0.11
CA VAL A 22 -4.33 2.98 0.81
C VAL A 22 -2.86 3.34 0.96
N VAL A 23 -2.39 3.50 2.19
CA VAL A 23 -0.97 3.76 2.51
C VAL A 23 -0.41 2.52 3.19
N LEU A 24 0.63 1.94 2.60
CA LEU A 24 1.33 0.77 3.11
C LEU A 24 2.68 1.18 3.69
N GLY A 25 2.86 0.89 4.98
CA GLY A 25 4.15 0.96 5.66
C GLY A 25 4.99 -0.30 5.42
N ARG A 26 6.06 -0.46 6.19
CA ARG A 26 6.97 -1.61 6.14
C ARG A 26 6.36 -2.86 6.80
N ASN A 27 7.06 -3.99 6.69
CA ASN A 27 6.78 -5.26 7.38
C ASN A 27 5.53 -6.04 6.93
N LEU A 28 5.01 -5.79 5.72
CA LEU A 28 4.00 -6.66 5.13
C LEU A 28 4.66 -7.95 4.62
N THR A 29 4.01 -9.09 4.87
CA THR A 29 4.49 -10.37 4.36
C THR A 29 4.18 -10.52 2.87
N GLN A 30 4.88 -11.43 2.17
CA GLN A 30 4.56 -11.73 0.77
C GLN A 30 3.10 -12.18 0.58
N ARG A 31 2.55 -12.91 1.57
CA ARG A 31 1.14 -13.32 1.57
C ARG A 31 0.21 -12.11 1.64
N ASP A 32 0.50 -11.15 2.52
CA ASP A 32 -0.30 -9.93 2.65
C ASP A 32 -0.29 -9.15 1.34
N LEU A 33 0.90 -8.94 0.76
CA LEU A 33 1.08 -8.24 -0.51
C LEU A 33 0.33 -8.93 -1.66
N ALA A 34 0.33 -10.27 -1.72
CA ALA A 34 -0.41 -11.01 -2.75
C ALA A 34 -1.93 -10.90 -2.60
N ILE A 35 -2.45 -10.71 -1.38
CA ILE A 35 -3.88 -10.44 -1.17
C ILE A 35 -4.17 -8.98 -1.53
N ILE A 36 -3.36 -8.03 -1.05
CA ILE A 36 -3.52 -6.60 -1.33
C ILE A 36 -3.46 -6.31 -2.84
N CYS A 37 -2.52 -6.92 -3.56
CA CYS A 37 -2.40 -6.78 -5.01
C CYS A 37 -3.64 -7.27 -5.78
N ARG A 38 -4.35 -8.28 -5.26
CA ARG A 38 -5.60 -8.78 -5.87
C ARG A 38 -6.78 -7.85 -5.60
N ASP A 39 -6.78 -7.20 -4.44
CA ASP A 39 -7.80 -6.21 -4.07
C ASP A 39 -7.53 -4.85 -4.78
N PHE A 40 -6.29 -4.60 -5.23
CA PHE A 40 -5.91 -3.41 -5.97
C PHE A 40 -6.20 -3.57 -7.48
N PRO A 41 -6.99 -2.68 -8.10
CA PRO A 41 -7.35 -2.78 -9.51
C PRO A 41 -6.21 -2.31 -10.41
N SER A 42 -5.19 -3.14 -10.62
CA SER A 42 -4.11 -2.88 -11.58
C SER A 42 -3.75 -4.10 -12.40
N ASP A 43 -3.19 -3.87 -13.60
CA ASP A 43 -2.69 -4.92 -14.49
C ASP A 43 -1.30 -5.44 -14.09
N MET A 44 -0.78 -5.03 -12.93
CA MET A 44 0.53 -5.42 -12.43
C MET A 44 0.53 -6.87 -11.94
N SER A 45 1.57 -7.63 -12.27
CA SER A 45 1.73 -8.98 -11.70
C SER A 45 2.02 -8.90 -10.19
N ILE A 46 1.61 -9.93 -9.45
CA ILE A 46 1.89 -10.03 -8.00
C ILE A 46 3.40 -9.91 -7.73
N LYS A 47 4.23 -10.48 -8.59
CA LYS A 47 5.69 -10.42 -8.47
C LYS A 47 6.18 -8.97 -8.58
N ASP A 48 5.77 -8.27 -9.63
CA ASP A 48 6.18 -6.88 -9.87
C ASP A 48 5.68 -5.96 -8.75
N PHE A 49 4.48 -6.21 -8.22
CA PHE A 49 3.93 -5.48 -7.09
C PHE A 49 4.77 -5.68 -5.82
N ILE A 50 5.15 -6.91 -5.51
CA ILE A 50 6.00 -7.22 -4.35
C ILE A 50 7.38 -6.56 -4.49
N ASP A 51 7.97 -6.63 -5.68
CA ASP A 51 9.28 -6.03 -5.94
C ASP A 51 9.23 -4.49 -5.90
N LEU A 52 8.15 -3.90 -6.41
CA LEU A 52 7.87 -2.46 -6.30
C LEU A 52 7.71 -2.03 -4.84
N TYR A 53 6.89 -2.74 -4.06
CA TYR A 53 6.69 -2.47 -2.64
C TYR A 53 8.03 -2.49 -1.89
N LYS A 54 8.82 -3.57 -2.05
CA LYS A 54 10.14 -3.69 -1.41
C LYS A 54 11.06 -2.53 -1.76
N ARG A 55 11.07 -2.10 -3.02
CA ARG A 55 11.88 -0.96 -3.48
C ARG A 55 11.41 0.34 -2.83
N ILE A 56 10.10 0.61 -2.86
CA ILE A 56 9.51 1.84 -2.30
C ILE A 56 9.72 1.92 -0.78
N THR A 57 9.50 0.83 -0.06
CA THR A 57 9.56 0.78 1.41
C THR A 57 10.94 0.40 1.96
N SER A 58 11.98 0.43 1.12
CA SER A 58 13.35 0.03 1.51
C SER A 58 14.01 1.03 2.48
N GLU A 59 13.66 2.30 2.36
CA GLU A 59 14.18 3.40 3.18
C GLU A 59 13.34 3.63 4.44
N GLN A 60 13.96 4.19 5.48
CA GLN A 60 13.24 4.54 6.71
C GLN A 60 12.21 5.63 6.41
N MET A 61 11.05 5.58 7.06
CA MET A 61 9.93 6.52 6.86
C MET A 61 9.35 6.57 5.44
N SER A 62 9.71 5.65 4.55
CA SER A 62 9.09 5.56 3.23
C SER A 62 7.82 4.71 3.24
N THR A 63 6.84 5.16 2.48
CA THR A 63 5.55 4.47 2.34
C THR A 63 5.16 4.33 0.87
N MET A 64 4.38 3.29 0.59
CA MET A 64 3.73 3.10 -0.69
C MET A 64 2.30 3.58 -0.60
N MET A 65 1.96 4.63 -1.34
CA MET A 65 0.60 5.15 -1.43
C MET A 65 -0.04 4.65 -2.73
N MET A 66 -1.21 4.03 -2.60
CA MET A 66 -2.02 3.55 -3.71
C MET A 66 -3.25 4.44 -3.85
N ASP A 67 -3.42 5.05 -5.02
CA ASP A 67 -4.64 5.74 -5.43
C ASP A 67 -5.53 4.73 -6.16
N ILE A 68 -6.66 4.37 -5.55
CA ILE A 68 -7.57 3.36 -6.08
C ILE A 68 -8.37 3.90 -7.27
N ILE A 69 -8.66 5.20 -7.29
CA ILE A 69 -9.49 5.84 -8.32
C ILE A 69 -8.68 5.97 -9.60
N GLU A 70 -7.46 6.52 -9.48
CA GLU A 70 -6.58 6.78 -10.62
C GLU A 70 -5.73 5.56 -11.00
N ARG A 71 -5.76 4.49 -10.20
CA ARG A 71 -4.95 3.27 -10.35
C ARG A 71 -3.45 3.57 -10.41
N LYS A 72 -3.00 4.56 -9.62
CA LYS A 72 -1.61 5.01 -9.56
C LYS A 72 -0.97 4.62 -8.24
N ILE A 73 0.32 4.34 -8.29
CA ILE A 73 1.14 4.05 -7.10
C ILE A 73 2.20 5.14 -6.99
N TYR A 74 2.30 5.72 -5.80
CA TYR A 74 3.25 6.76 -5.47
C TYR A 74 4.20 6.28 -4.37
N ARG A 75 5.46 6.70 -4.49
CA ARG A 75 6.46 6.63 -3.42
C ARG A 75 6.43 7.95 -2.68
N TYR A 76 6.26 7.95 -1.36
CA TYR A 76 6.48 9.17 -0.58
C TYR A 76 7.34 8.92 0.66
N VAL A 77 8.36 9.78 0.76
CA VAL A 77 8.97 10.29 1.99
C VAL A 77 8.67 11.78 1.95
N ILE A 78 8.05 12.29 3.01
CA ILE A 78 7.82 13.72 3.23
C ILE A 78 9.21 14.36 3.24
N GLU A 79 9.47 15.30 2.34
CA GLU A 79 10.66 16.14 2.42
C GLU A 79 10.74 16.67 3.87
N TYR A 80 11.86 16.47 4.56
CA TYR A 80 11.98 16.87 5.95
C TYR A 80 12.01 18.40 6.03
N ILE A 81 10.88 19.03 6.39
CA ILE A 81 10.75 20.49 6.36
C ILE A 81 11.40 21.15 7.59
N CYS A 82 11.56 20.44 8.72
CA CYS A 82 12.35 20.88 9.88
C CYS A 82 12.43 19.81 10.97
#